data_AF-A0A957XIL9-F1
#
_entry.id   AF-A0A957XIL9-F1
#
_cell.length_a   1.000
_cell.length_b   1.000
_cell.length_c   1.000
_cell.angle_alpha   90.00
_cell.angle_beta   90.00
_cell.angle_gamma   90.00
#
_symmetry.space_group_name_H-M   'P 1'
#
loop_
_entity.id
_entity.type
_entity.pdbx_description
1 polymer ?
#
loop_
_entity_poly.entity_id
_entity_poly.type
_entity_poly.pdbx_seq_one_letter_code
_entity_poly.pdbx_strand_id
1 'polypeptide(L)'
;MLQYFAKHHNKIQFFGYEVANLVLVAQQLWFSDGPGYGLNAETLAALSLLLGSAFIWRFDPKLRPHLLFYGGIALAFGGVFLTVAGYVWTGLSVVLASLETARGGRCVLKSWLDEQQSVSGTVPLNAEIHGRVATWSLGWYCKIVDAVISLYPNLGRFINERPFITSTLIKAPLRLEFIGKKLLVGDWIGAGVGLSWLLLGDLALTFNDAQLQAYAQRTETHYPLPDLTTEQARA
;
A
#
# COMPACT_ATOMS: atom_id res chain seq x y z
N MET A 1 21.27 4.80 14.30
CA MET A 1 20.22 5.52 13.54
C MET A 1 19.53 4.60 12.51
N LEU A 2 20.27 3.91 11.62
CA LEU A 2 19.68 2.99 10.63
C LEU A 2 18.89 1.80 11.21
N GLN A 3 19.40 1.12 12.25
CA GLN A 3 18.66 0.02 12.90
C GLN A 3 17.36 0.47 13.58
N TYR A 4 17.31 1.71 14.07
CA TYR A 4 16.09 2.30 14.64
C TYR A 4 15.05 2.54 13.54
N PHE A 5 15.49 3.08 12.39
CA PHE A 5 14.66 3.27 11.21
C PHE A 5 14.10 1.95 10.67
N ALA A 6 14.92 0.90 10.54
CA ALA A 6 14.44 -0.42 10.09
C ALA A 6 13.41 -1.04 11.05
N LYS A 7 13.66 -0.96 12.37
CA LYS A 7 12.78 -1.52 13.41
C LYS A 7 11.46 -0.74 13.58
N HIS A 8 11.46 0.55 13.24
CA HIS A 8 10.30 1.44 13.36
C HIS A 8 9.78 1.93 11.99
N HIS A 9 10.19 1.30 10.89
CA HIS A 9 9.92 1.77 9.52
C HIS A 9 8.42 1.96 9.25
N ASN A 10 7.60 0.98 9.65
CA ASN A 10 6.14 1.06 9.57
C ASN A 10 5.58 2.24 10.37
N LYS A 11 6.17 2.58 11.51
CA LYS A 11 5.72 3.70 12.35
C LYS A 11 6.15 5.05 11.78
N ILE A 12 7.34 5.15 11.19
CA ILE A 12 7.87 6.39 10.61
C ILE A 12 7.18 6.69 9.28
N GLN A 13 6.97 5.69 8.42
CA GLN A 13 6.16 5.84 7.21
C GLN A 13 4.71 6.20 7.56
N PHE A 14 4.11 5.49 8.52
CA PHE A 14 2.78 5.82 9.01
C PHE A 14 2.73 7.27 9.48
N PHE A 15 3.63 7.71 10.37
CA PHE A 15 3.62 9.10 10.84
C PHE A 15 3.83 10.12 9.71
N GLY A 16 4.73 9.84 8.77
CA GLY A 16 5.01 10.72 7.63
C GLY A 16 3.83 10.87 6.66
N TYR A 17 3.15 9.76 6.32
CA TYR A 17 1.97 9.79 5.45
C TYR A 17 0.73 10.33 6.19
N GLU A 18 0.52 9.96 7.44
CA GLU A 18 -0.66 10.34 8.21
C GLU A 18 -0.65 11.81 8.61
N VAL A 19 0.48 12.35 9.07
CA VAL A 19 0.60 13.79 9.39
C VAL A 19 0.38 14.61 8.13
N ALA A 20 0.94 14.18 6.99
CA ALA A 20 0.75 14.83 5.71
C ALA A 20 -0.73 14.83 5.26
N ASN A 21 -1.42 13.70 5.37
CA ASN A 21 -2.83 13.59 5.03
C ASN A 21 -3.73 14.41 5.98
N LEU A 22 -3.43 14.43 7.29
CA LEU A 22 -4.14 15.25 8.27
C LEU A 22 -3.96 16.75 7.99
N VAL A 23 -2.75 17.17 7.59
CA VAL A 23 -2.48 18.56 7.20
C VAL A 23 -3.26 18.94 5.95
N LEU A 24 -3.35 18.06 4.94
CA LEU A 24 -4.19 18.31 3.75
C LEU A 24 -5.67 18.47 4.12
N VAL A 25 -6.22 17.59 4.96
CA VAL A 25 -7.60 17.68 5.43
C VAL A 25 -7.83 18.97 6.22
N ALA A 26 -6.93 19.31 7.15
CA ALA A 26 -7.03 20.51 7.97
C ALA A 26 -6.93 21.79 7.13
N GLN A 27 -6.00 21.86 6.18
CA GLN A 27 -5.86 22.97 5.24
C GLN A 27 -7.16 23.17 4.45
N GLN A 28 -7.74 22.09 3.94
CA GLN A 28 -8.95 22.17 3.14
C GLN A 28 -10.16 22.64 3.96
N LEU A 29 -10.27 22.18 5.21
CA LEU A 29 -11.30 22.63 6.15
C LEU A 29 -11.12 24.11 6.57
N TRP A 30 -9.87 24.60 6.59
CA TRP A 30 -9.55 25.96 7.04
C TRP A 30 -9.67 27.02 5.94
N PHE A 31 -9.44 26.66 4.68
CA PHE A 31 -9.43 27.59 3.55
C PHE A 31 -10.68 27.49 2.63
N SER A 32 -11.67 26.68 3.01
CA SER A 32 -12.94 26.58 2.28
C SER A 32 -13.88 27.76 2.58
N ASP A 33 -13.60 28.93 1.98
CA ASP A 33 -14.48 30.12 2.03
C ASP A 33 -15.63 30.08 0.97
N GLY A 34 -16.01 28.90 0.48
CA GLY A 34 -17.03 28.73 -0.57
C GLY A 34 -18.35 28.10 -0.07
N PRO A 35 -19.53 28.50 -0.58
CA PRO A 35 -20.84 28.02 -0.14
C PRO A 35 -21.18 26.65 -0.77
N GLY A 36 -20.27 25.68 -0.65
CA GLY A 36 -20.44 24.32 -1.17
C GLY A 36 -20.18 23.30 -0.08
N TYR A 37 -21.22 22.86 0.61
CA TYR A 37 -21.16 21.69 1.50
C TYR A 37 -20.90 20.44 0.66
N GLY A 38 -19.63 20.02 0.56
CA GLY A 38 -19.23 18.77 -0.09
C GLY A 38 -17.76 18.45 0.15
N LEU A 39 -17.46 17.21 0.56
CA LEU A 39 -16.09 16.69 0.58
C LEU A 39 -15.57 16.67 -0.86
N ASN A 40 -14.54 17.46 -1.17
CA ASN A 40 -13.95 17.43 -2.49
C ASN A 40 -13.06 16.18 -2.68
N ALA A 41 -12.68 15.90 -3.92
CA ALA A 41 -11.92 14.69 -4.26
C ALA A 41 -10.56 14.62 -3.55
N GLU A 42 -9.90 15.76 -3.28
CA GLU A 42 -8.64 15.78 -2.52
C GLU A 42 -8.86 15.37 -1.04
N THR A 43 -9.92 15.87 -0.41
CA THR A 43 -10.28 15.48 0.96
C THR A 43 -10.68 14.01 1.04
N LEU A 44 -11.49 13.53 0.10
CA LEU A 44 -11.86 12.11 0.01
C LEU A 44 -10.63 11.23 -0.20
N ALA A 45 -9.68 11.67 -1.03
CA ALA A 45 -8.40 11.00 -1.19
C ALA A 45 -7.63 10.90 0.13
N ALA A 46 -7.44 12.03 0.81
CA ALA A 46 -6.70 12.08 2.07
C ALA A 46 -7.36 11.20 3.16
N LEU A 47 -8.69 11.26 3.31
CA LEU A 47 -9.43 10.43 4.26
C LEU A 47 -9.31 8.93 3.95
N SER A 48 -9.39 8.57 2.67
CA SER A 48 -9.24 7.17 2.24
C SER A 48 -7.81 6.66 2.48
N LEU A 49 -6.81 7.53 2.27
CA LEU A 49 -5.41 7.23 2.58
C LEU A 49 -5.20 7.03 4.09
N LEU A 50 -5.74 7.92 4.93
CA LEU A 50 -5.71 7.79 6.40
C LEU A 50 -6.35 6.48 6.88
N LEU A 51 -7.54 6.17 6.36
CA LEU A 51 -8.24 4.95 6.72
C LEU A 51 -7.44 3.69 6.34
N GLY A 52 -6.88 3.68 5.13
CA GLY A 52 -6.05 2.57 4.66
C GLY A 52 -4.81 2.38 5.52
N SER A 53 -4.10 3.47 5.85
CA SER A 53 -2.97 3.43 6.78
C SER A 53 -3.37 2.93 8.16
N ALA A 54 -4.51 3.36 8.71
CA ALA A 54 -4.99 2.93 10.02
C ALA A 54 -5.26 1.43 10.07
N PHE A 55 -5.80 0.86 8.99
CA PHE A 55 -5.96 -0.60 8.86
C PHE A 55 -4.62 -1.32 8.78
N ILE A 56 -3.67 -0.83 7.97
CA ILE A 56 -2.32 -1.42 7.87
C ILE A 56 -1.59 -1.32 9.21
N TRP A 57 -1.76 -0.22 9.96
CA TRP A 57 -1.15 -0.07 11.28
C TRP A 57 -1.70 -1.06 12.31
N ARG A 58 -2.99 -1.39 12.22
CA ARG A 58 -3.64 -2.38 13.10
C ARG A 58 -3.54 -3.82 12.59
N PHE A 59 -2.96 -4.04 11.41
CA PHE A 59 -2.80 -5.37 10.84
C PHE A 59 -1.92 -6.24 11.74
N ASP A 60 -2.43 -7.44 12.00
CA ASP A 60 -1.72 -8.51 12.68
C ASP A 60 -2.03 -9.80 11.90
N PRO A 61 -1.02 -10.49 11.35
CA PRO A 61 -1.24 -11.67 10.51
C PRO A 61 -1.91 -12.83 11.26
N LYS A 62 -1.83 -12.88 12.59
CA LYS A 62 -2.39 -13.95 13.42
C LYS A 62 -3.76 -13.60 13.98
N LEU A 63 -3.97 -12.33 14.34
CA LEU A 63 -5.19 -11.90 15.02
C LEU A 63 -6.18 -11.21 14.08
N ARG A 64 -5.69 -10.41 13.14
CA ARG A 64 -6.49 -9.53 12.27
C ARG A 64 -5.96 -9.51 10.83
N PRO A 65 -5.86 -10.68 10.16
CA PRO A 65 -5.24 -10.78 8.85
C PRO A 65 -6.01 -10.01 7.74
N HIS A 66 -7.33 -9.87 7.90
CA HIS A 66 -8.19 -9.17 6.95
C HIS A 66 -7.88 -7.65 6.84
N LEU A 67 -7.25 -7.05 7.85
CA LEU A 67 -6.98 -5.61 7.83
C LEU A 67 -5.96 -5.18 6.77
N LEU A 68 -5.03 -6.05 6.38
CA LEU A 68 -4.11 -5.74 5.27
C LEU A 68 -4.86 -5.64 3.94
N PHE A 69 -5.84 -6.53 3.73
CA PHE A 69 -6.71 -6.49 2.56
C PHE A 69 -7.53 -5.20 2.51
N TYR A 70 -8.26 -4.88 3.58
CA TYR A 70 -9.08 -3.66 3.63
C TYR A 70 -8.24 -2.38 3.61
N GLY A 71 -7.05 -2.41 4.19
CA GLY A 71 -6.06 -1.33 4.08
C GLY A 71 -5.71 -1.04 2.62
N GLY A 72 -5.34 -2.08 1.87
CA GLY A 72 -5.07 -1.95 0.44
C GLY A 72 -6.28 -1.43 -0.36
N ILE A 73 -7.49 -1.91 -0.09
CA ILE A 73 -8.70 -1.41 -0.77
C ILE A 73 -8.97 0.07 -0.46
N ALA A 74 -8.86 0.48 0.80
CA ALA A 74 -9.05 1.88 1.20
C ALA A 74 -7.99 2.80 0.57
N LEU A 75 -6.73 2.39 0.54
CA LEU A 75 -5.69 3.16 -0.17
C LEU A 75 -5.97 3.25 -1.68
N ALA A 76 -6.50 2.19 -2.30
CA ALA A 76 -6.86 2.19 -3.72
C ALA A 76 -7.95 3.22 -4.04
N PHE A 77 -8.99 3.32 -3.19
CA PHE A 77 -9.97 4.40 -3.31
C PHE A 77 -9.33 5.79 -3.19
N GLY A 78 -8.34 5.96 -2.31
CA GLY A 78 -7.56 7.18 -2.21
C GLY A 78 -6.87 7.55 -3.53
N GLY A 79 -6.30 6.58 -4.23
CA GLY A 79 -5.72 6.76 -5.56
C GLY A 79 -6.76 7.13 -6.63
N VAL A 80 -7.95 6.53 -6.60
CA VAL A 80 -9.05 6.90 -7.50
C VAL A 80 -9.46 8.36 -7.28
N PHE A 81 -9.63 8.77 -6.03
CA PHE A 81 -9.98 10.15 -5.71
C PHE A 81 -8.89 11.16 -6.12
N LEU A 82 -7.60 10.81 -5.98
CA LEU A 82 -6.50 11.63 -6.51
C LEU A 82 -6.58 11.76 -8.05
N THR A 83 -6.96 10.69 -8.74
CA THR A 83 -7.15 10.71 -10.20
C THR A 83 -8.27 11.68 -10.58
N VAL A 84 -9.41 11.58 -9.87
CA VAL A 84 -10.57 12.48 -10.05
C VAL A 84 -10.21 13.94 -9.72
N ALA A 85 -9.33 14.17 -8.75
CA ALA A 85 -8.82 15.49 -8.40
C ALA A 85 -7.82 16.07 -9.43
N GLY A 86 -7.52 15.35 -10.51
CA GLY A 86 -6.63 15.80 -11.58
C GLY A 86 -5.17 15.36 -11.43
N TYR A 87 -4.84 14.56 -10.41
CA TYR A 87 -3.52 13.93 -10.25
C TYR A 87 -3.54 12.53 -10.87
N VAL A 88 -3.72 12.46 -12.18
CA VAL A 88 -4.02 11.20 -12.88
C VAL A 88 -2.94 10.14 -12.67
N TRP A 89 -1.67 10.48 -12.90
CA TRP A 89 -0.61 9.47 -12.80
C TRP A 89 -0.33 9.08 -11.35
N THR A 90 -0.31 10.08 -10.45
CA THR A 90 -0.19 9.83 -9.00
C THR A 90 -1.30 8.94 -8.48
N GLY A 91 -2.55 9.25 -8.84
CA GLY A 91 -3.71 8.50 -8.43
C GLY A 91 -3.68 7.07 -8.95
N LEU A 92 -3.39 6.87 -10.24
CA LEU A 92 -3.30 5.54 -10.85
C LEU A 92 -2.23 4.67 -10.19
N SER A 93 -1.06 5.19 -9.84
CA SER A 93 -0.04 4.36 -9.20
C SER A 93 -0.31 4.11 -7.72
N VAL A 94 -0.99 5.03 -7.03
CA VAL A 94 -1.54 4.73 -5.70
C VAL A 94 -2.55 3.59 -5.82
N VAL A 95 -3.45 3.61 -6.81
CA VAL A 95 -4.39 2.49 -7.06
C VAL A 95 -3.64 1.18 -7.25
N LEU A 96 -2.67 1.13 -8.16
CA LEU A 96 -1.93 -0.10 -8.48
C LEU A 96 -1.16 -0.63 -7.27
N ALA A 97 -0.39 0.21 -6.57
CA ALA A 97 0.36 -0.21 -5.40
C ALA A 97 -0.56 -0.70 -4.26
N SER A 98 -1.74 -0.09 -4.14
CA SER A 98 -2.71 -0.43 -3.10
C SER A 98 -3.47 -1.71 -3.42
N LEU A 99 -3.76 -1.98 -4.70
CA LEU A 99 -4.33 -3.25 -5.16
C LEU A 99 -3.35 -4.41 -4.97
N GLU A 100 -2.04 -4.20 -5.19
CA GLU A 100 -1.01 -5.20 -4.84
C GLU A 100 -0.96 -5.46 -3.33
N THR A 101 -1.09 -4.42 -2.52
CA THR A 101 -1.19 -4.56 -1.05
C THR A 101 -2.44 -5.37 -0.66
N ALA A 102 -3.58 -5.10 -1.30
CA ALA A 102 -4.81 -5.87 -1.09
C ALA A 102 -4.66 -7.33 -1.54
N ARG A 103 -3.95 -7.58 -2.65
CA ARG A 103 -3.64 -8.93 -3.15
C ARG A 103 -2.80 -9.72 -2.14
N GLY A 104 -1.74 -9.11 -1.60
CA GLY A 104 -0.94 -9.69 -0.52
C GLY A 104 -1.79 -9.97 0.73
N GLY A 105 -2.64 -9.03 1.13
CA GLY A 105 -3.58 -9.20 2.25
C GLY A 105 -4.56 -10.36 2.06
N ARG A 106 -5.06 -10.58 0.84
CA ARG A 106 -5.90 -11.73 0.50
C ARG A 106 -5.14 -13.06 0.68
N CYS A 107 -3.88 -13.13 0.24
CA CYS A 107 -3.06 -14.33 0.41
C CYS A 107 -2.86 -14.65 1.90
N VAL A 108 -2.48 -13.66 2.71
CA VAL A 108 -2.32 -13.82 4.17
C VAL A 108 -3.62 -14.28 4.82
N LEU A 109 -4.75 -13.66 4.48
CA LEU A 109 -6.05 -14.04 4.99
C LEU A 109 -6.41 -15.48 4.61
N LYS A 110 -6.16 -15.90 3.36
CA LYS A 110 -6.41 -17.27 2.91
C LYS A 110 -5.56 -18.27 3.70
N SER A 111 -4.25 -18.04 3.81
CA SER A 111 -3.35 -18.92 4.57
C SER A 111 -3.80 -19.08 6.03
N TRP A 112 -4.25 -17.99 6.65
CA TRP A 112 -4.79 -18.03 8.01
C TRP A 112 -6.09 -18.85 8.09
N LEU A 113 -7.01 -18.69 7.13
CA LEU A 113 -8.26 -19.47 7.09
C LEU A 113 -7.98 -20.96 6.92
N ASP A 114 -7.03 -21.32 6.05
CA ASP A 114 -6.60 -22.70 5.81
C ASP A 114 -5.98 -23.28 7.09
N GLU A 115 -5.15 -22.51 7.81
CA GLU A 115 -4.57 -22.91 9.10
C GLU A 115 -5.65 -23.14 10.17
N GLN A 116 -6.61 -22.22 10.32
CA GLN A 116 -7.71 -22.37 11.28
C GLN A 116 -8.57 -23.60 11.01
N GLN A 117 -8.88 -23.85 9.73
CA GLN A 117 -9.59 -25.05 9.32
C GLN A 117 -8.80 -26.33 9.66
N SER A 118 -7.47 -26.31 9.50
CA SER A 118 -6.61 -27.45 9.80
C SER A 118 -6.46 -27.73 11.31
N VAL A 119 -6.37 -26.68 12.14
CA VAL A 119 -6.12 -26.80 13.59
C VAL A 119 -7.41 -27.00 14.37
N SER A 120 -8.45 -26.22 14.06
CA SER A 120 -9.70 -26.18 14.83
C SER A 120 -10.87 -26.89 14.16
N GLY A 121 -10.68 -27.42 12.93
CA GLY A 121 -11.73 -28.10 12.16
C GLY A 121 -12.87 -27.20 11.70
N THR A 122 -12.87 -25.93 12.11
CA THR A 122 -13.92 -24.95 11.81
C THR A 122 -13.29 -23.56 11.69
N VAL A 123 -13.88 -22.74 10.82
CA VAL A 123 -13.49 -21.34 10.62
C VAL A 123 -14.56 -20.42 11.19
N PRO A 124 -14.21 -19.36 11.92
CA PRO A 124 -15.19 -18.37 12.37
C PRO A 124 -15.92 -17.74 11.18
N LEU A 125 -17.26 -17.70 11.24
CA LEU A 125 -18.12 -17.18 10.15
C LEU A 125 -17.69 -15.79 9.66
N ASN A 126 -17.32 -14.89 10.59
CA ASN A 126 -16.86 -13.55 10.24
C ASN A 126 -15.59 -13.57 9.36
N ALA A 127 -14.65 -14.45 9.69
CA ALA A 127 -13.41 -14.58 8.91
C ALA A 127 -13.67 -15.21 7.54
N GLU A 128 -14.61 -16.15 7.44
CA GLU A 128 -15.04 -16.72 6.17
C GLU A 128 -15.68 -15.67 5.26
N ILE A 129 -16.53 -14.80 5.80
CA ILE A 129 -17.13 -13.67 5.06
C ILE A 129 -16.03 -12.77 4.49
N HIS A 130 -15.03 -12.40 5.29
CA HIS A 130 -13.90 -11.60 4.80
C HIS A 130 -13.14 -12.31 3.66
N GLY A 131 -12.92 -13.63 3.77
CA GLY A 131 -12.26 -14.41 2.72
C GLY A 131 -13.06 -14.45 1.41
N ARG A 132 -14.38 -14.59 1.50
CA ARG A 132 -15.30 -14.55 0.34
C ARG A 132 -15.31 -13.16 -0.31
N VAL A 133 -15.43 -12.10 0.49
CA VAL A 133 -15.38 -10.71 -0.01
C VAL A 133 -14.07 -10.43 -0.72
N ALA A 134 -12.93 -10.81 -0.13
CA ALA A 134 -11.62 -10.61 -0.74
C ALA A 134 -11.47 -11.36 -2.07
N THR A 135 -11.98 -12.59 -2.14
CA THR A 135 -11.94 -13.39 -3.37
C THR A 135 -12.86 -12.85 -4.46
N TRP A 136 -14.06 -12.42 -4.10
CA TRP A 136 -15.00 -11.87 -5.08
C TRP A 136 -14.54 -10.52 -5.64
N SER A 137 -14.10 -9.62 -4.76
CA SER A 137 -13.70 -8.26 -5.14
C SER A 137 -12.36 -8.20 -5.91
N LEU A 138 -11.40 -9.04 -5.55
CA LEU A 138 -10.04 -8.99 -6.11
C LEU A 138 -9.69 -10.18 -7.01
N GLY A 139 -10.55 -11.20 -7.11
CA GLY A 139 -10.24 -12.45 -7.80
C GLY A 139 -9.97 -12.29 -9.29
N TRP A 140 -10.67 -11.36 -9.96
CA TRP A 140 -10.41 -11.02 -11.37
C TRP A 140 -9.05 -10.34 -11.54
N TYR A 141 -8.71 -9.42 -10.64
CA TYR A 141 -7.43 -8.72 -10.66
C TYR A 141 -6.26 -9.69 -10.43
N CYS A 142 -6.40 -10.63 -9.48
CA CYS A 142 -5.40 -11.68 -9.28
C CYS A 142 -5.17 -12.49 -10.55
N LYS A 143 -6.22 -12.90 -11.26
CA LYS A 143 -6.08 -13.65 -12.53
C LYS A 143 -5.32 -12.86 -13.60
N ILE A 144 -5.56 -11.55 -13.69
CA ILE A 144 -4.85 -10.68 -14.63
C ILE A 144 -3.37 -10.58 -14.24
N VAL A 145 -3.07 -10.34 -12.95
CA VAL A 145 -1.70 -10.26 -12.46
C VAL A 145 -0.96 -11.58 -12.69
N ASP A 146 -1.58 -12.72 -12.39
CA ASP A 146 -1.00 -14.05 -12.61
C ASP A 146 -0.71 -14.29 -14.11
N ALA A 147 -1.59 -13.82 -15.00
CA ALA A 147 -1.37 -13.89 -16.45
C ALA A 147 -0.23 -12.96 -16.92
N VAL A 148 -0.09 -11.76 -16.34
CA VAL A 148 1.01 -10.85 -16.67
C VAL A 148 2.35 -11.38 -16.17
N ILE A 149 2.38 -11.94 -14.96
CA ILE A 149 3.60 -12.53 -14.38
C ILE A 149 4.05 -13.73 -15.20
N SER A 150 3.12 -14.59 -15.64
CA SER A 150 3.47 -15.75 -16.48
C SER A 150 4.00 -15.34 -17.86
N LEU A 151 3.53 -14.22 -18.40
CA LEU A 151 4.04 -13.65 -19.65
C LEU A 151 5.41 -12.96 -19.51
N TYR A 152 5.74 -12.44 -18.33
CA TYR A 152 6.97 -11.65 -18.10
C TYR A 152 7.73 -12.08 -16.82
N PRO A 153 8.31 -13.29 -16.79
CA PRO A 153 8.95 -13.85 -15.59
C PRO A 153 10.17 -13.05 -15.11
N ASN A 154 10.91 -12.42 -16.02
CA ASN A 154 12.08 -11.59 -15.69
C ASN A 154 11.70 -10.29 -14.96
N LEU A 155 10.52 -9.73 -15.26
CA LEU A 155 10.01 -8.54 -14.55
C LEU A 155 9.62 -8.89 -13.12
N GLY A 156 9.01 -10.07 -12.92
CA GLY A 156 8.71 -10.60 -11.59
C GLY A 156 9.98 -10.81 -10.74
N ARG A 157 11.06 -11.33 -11.34
CA ARG A 157 12.36 -11.48 -10.64
C ARG A 157 12.94 -10.13 -10.22
N PHE A 158 12.95 -9.14 -11.10
CA PHE A 158 13.44 -7.80 -10.76
C PHE A 158 12.64 -7.12 -9.62
N ILE A 159 11.30 -7.21 -9.68
CA ILE A 159 10.42 -6.68 -8.64
C ILE A 159 10.68 -7.36 -7.29
N ASN A 160 10.83 -8.68 -7.28
CA ASN A 160 11.05 -9.46 -6.06
C ASN A 160 12.44 -9.23 -5.46
N GLU A 161 13.46 -9.02 -6.30
CA GLU A 161 14.84 -8.83 -5.84
C GLU A 161 15.12 -7.42 -5.31
N ARG A 162 14.38 -6.39 -5.73
CA ARG A 162 14.59 -5.00 -5.29
C ARG A 162 13.29 -4.24 -5.09
N PRO A 163 12.45 -4.67 -4.13
CA PRO A 163 11.09 -4.17 -4.00
C PRO A 163 11.02 -2.68 -3.61
N PHE A 164 11.97 -2.16 -2.82
CA PHE A 164 11.92 -0.76 -2.38
C PHE A 164 12.48 0.19 -3.44
N ILE A 165 13.59 -0.17 -4.10
CA ILE A 165 14.09 0.57 -5.28
C ILE A 165 13.03 0.67 -6.37
N THR A 166 12.39 -0.46 -6.70
CA THR A 166 11.36 -0.50 -7.72
C THR A 166 10.15 0.36 -7.33
N SER A 167 9.74 0.31 -6.06
CA SER A 167 8.64 1.15 -5.55
C SER A 167 8.96 2.65 -5.67
N THR A 168 10.16 3.07 -5.27
CA THR A 168 10.58 4.48 -5.36
C THR A 168 10.66 4.96 -6.82
N LEU A 169 11.23 4.16 -7.72
CA LEU A 169 11.36 4.54 -9.13
C LEU A 169 9.99 4.71 -9.82
N ILE A 170 9.02 3.87 -9.47
CA ILE A 170 7.65 3.99 -9.99
C ILE A 170 6.96 5.21 -9.39
N LYS A 171 7.14 5.48 -8.09
CA LYS A 171 6.40 6.54 -7.37
C LYS A 171 6.99 7.93 -7.52
N ALA A 172 8.31 8.07 -7.63
CA ALA A 172 8.98 9.36 -7.60
C ALA A 172 8.55 10.34 -8.70
N PRO A 173 8.42 9.92 -9.98
CA PRO A 173 7.92 10.82 -11.05
C PRO A 173 6.52 11.35 -10.78
N LEU A 174 5.72 10.59 -10.04
CA LEU A 174 4.33 10.88 -9.74
C LEU A 174 4.21 11.84 -8.56
N ARG A 175 5.03 11.63 -7.52
CA ARG A 175 5.14 12.61 -6.44
C ARG A 175 5.61 13.96 -6.96
N LEU A 176 6.52 13.99 -7.95
CA LEU A 176 6.96 15.20 -8.61
C LEU A 176 5.84 15.89 -9.41
N GLU A 177 4.94 15.12 -10.04
CA GLU A 177 3.73 15.66 -10.68
C GLU A 177 2.84 16.39 -9.66
N PHE A 178 2.58 15.76 -8.50
CA PHE A 178 1.78 16.36 -7.43
C PHE A 178 2.41 17.64 -6.89
N ILE A 179 3.71 17.60 -6.55
CA ILE A 179 4.46 18.78 -6.06
C ILE A 179 4.40 19.90 -7.10
N GLY A 180 4.70 19.60 -8.36
CA GLY A 180 4.71 20.57 -9.44
C GLY A 180 3.35 21.24 -9.61
N LYS A 181 2.26 20.47 -9.63
CA LYS A 181 0.89 21.00 -9.73
C LYS A 181 0.53 21.89 -8.56
N LYS A 182 0.87 21.50 -7.33
CA LYS A 182 0.61 22.32 -6.13
C LYS A 182 1.43 23.62 -6.12
N LEU A 183 2.70 23.57 -6.53
CA LEU A 183 3.53 24.78 -6.69
C LEU A 183 2.96 25.74 -7.74
N LEU A 184 2.46 25.23 -8.87
CA LEU A 184 1.89 26.05 -9.95
C LEU A 184 0.63 26.82 -9.52
N VAL A 185 -0.15 26.30 -8.58
CA VAL A 185 -1.34 26.98 -8.03
C VAL A 185 -1.05 27.75 -6.74
N GLY A 186 0.23 27.86 -6.34
CA GLY A 186 0.64 28.58 -5.13
C GLY A 186 0.36 27.85 -3.81
N ASP A 187 0.02 26.55 -3.86
CA ASP A 187 -0.24 25.72 -2.68
C ASP A 187 1.08 25.15 -2.12
N TRP A 188 1.79 26.00 -1.37
CA TRP A 188 3.07 25.65 -0.74
C TRP A 188 2.96 24.54 0.31
N ILE A 189 1.80 24.41 0.97
CA ILE A 189 1.55 23.38 1.98
C ILE A 189 1.36 22.03 1.29
N GLY A 190 0.53 21.97 0.25
CA GLY A 190 0.36 20.80 -0.59
C GLY A 190 1.68 20.36 -1.24
N ALA A 191 2.48 21.31 -1.75
CA ALA A 191 3.81 21.01 -2.27
C ALA A 191 4.75 20.43 -1.20
N GLY A 192 4.72 20.98 0.03
CA GLY A 192 5.47 20.46 1.17
C GLY A 192 5.05 19.05 1.57
N VAL A 193 3.76 18.73 1.50
CA VAL A 193 3.24 17.37 1.69
C VAL A 193 3.73 16.41 0.60
N GLY A 194 3.70 16.83 -0.67
CA GLY A 194 4.25 16.02 -1.76
C GLY A 194 5.74 15.74 -1.57
N LEU A 195 6.50 16.74 -1.12
CA LEU A 195 7.92 16.61 -0.81
C LEU A 195 8.18 15.67 0.37
N SER A 196 7.36 15.70 1.41
CA SER A 196 7.51 14.79 2.55
C SER A 196 7.26 13.33 2.14
N TRP A 197 6.27 13.08 1.27
CA TRP A 197 6.04 11.76 0.69
C TRP A 197 7.23 11.26 -0.12
N LEU A 198 7.83 12.13 -0.94
CA LEU A 198 8.97 11.79 -1.77
C LEU A 198 10.24 11.56 -0.94
N LEU A 199 10.56 12.47 -0.02
CA LEU A 199 11.83 12.48 0.71
C LEU A 199 11.83 11.53 1.91
N LEU A 200 10.78 11.58 2.74
CA LEU A 200 10.70 10.82 3.99
C LEU A 200 10.03 9.45 3.81
N GLY A 201 9.16 9.33 2.80
CA GLY A 201 8.55 8.05 2.43
C GLY A 201 9.42 7.29 1.43
N ASP A 202 9.40 7.73 0.19
CA ASP A 202 9.89 6.93 -0.93
C ASP A 202 11.43 6.86 -0.98
N LEU A 203 12.17 7.96 -0.77
CA LEU A 203 13.65 7.99 -0.79
C LEU A 203 14.30 7.34 0.44
N ALA A 204 13.73 7.53 1.63
CA ALA A 204 14.25 6.94 2.86
C ALA A 204 14.21 5.40 2.82
N LEU A 205 13.26 4.81 2.08
CA LEU A 205 13.18 3.38 1.84
C LEU A 205 14.25 2.89 0.87
N THR A 206 14.50 3.63 -0.21
CA THR A 206 15.49 3.28 -1.23
C THR A 206 16.90 3.19 -0.66
N PHE A 207 17.26 4.13 0.21
CA PHE A 207 18.56 4.12 0.87
C PHE A 207 18.74 2.96 1.86
N ASN A 208 17.66 2.30 2.27
CA ASN A 208 17.68 1.18 3.21
C ASN A 208 17.33 -0.17 2.56
N ASP A 209 17.16 -0.22 1.23
CA ASP A 209 16.66 -1.39 0.47
C ASP A 209 17.43 -2.68 0.80
N ALA A 210 18.76 -2.65 0.78
CA ALA A 210 19.61 -3.82 1.08
C ALA A 210 19.47 -4.33 2.52
N GLN A 211 19.29 -3.43 3.51
CA GLN A 211 19.14 -3.83 4.91
C GLN A 211 17.71 -4.30 5.22
N LEU A 212 16.71 -3.70 4.59
CA LEU A 212 15.30 -4.10 4.68
C LEU A 212 15.08 -5.46 4.02
N GLN A 213 15.73 -5.72 2.88
CA GLN A 213 15.72 -7.02 2.22
C GLN A 213 16.37 -8.11 3.09
N ALA A 214 17.53 -7.82 3.68
CA ALA A 214 18.19 -8.75 4.60
C ALA A 214 17.36 -9.03 5.86
N TYR A 215 16.55 -8.07 6.32
CA TYR A 215 15.61 -8.27 7.42
C TYR A 215 14.39 -9.10 7.01
N ALA A 216 13.80 -8.82 5.83
CA ALA A 216 12.67 -9.58 5.30
C ALA A 216 13.01 -11.07 5.14
N GLN A 217 14.17 -11.38 4.56
CA GLN A 217 14.68 -12.74 4.38
C GLN A 217 14.91 -13.47 5.71
N ARG A 218 15.40 -12.77 6.75
CA ARG A 218 15.54 -13.36 8.09
C ARG A 218 14.20 -13.65 8.75
N THR A 219 13.16 -12.90 8.42
CA THR A 219 11.83 -13.08 9.02
C THR A 219 11.09 -14.26 8.36
N GLU A 220 11.31 -14.51 7.06
CA GLU A 220 10.84 -15.71 6.36
C GLU A 220 11.41 -17.03 6.92
N THR A 221 12.63 -17.02 7.47
CA THR A 221 13.18 -18.21 8.17
C THR A 221 12.45 -18.59 9.46
N HIS A 222 11.48 -17.78 9.93
CA HIS A 222 10.62 -18.10 11.07
C HIS A 222 9.17 -18.46 10.69
N TYR A 223 8.77 -18.23 9.44
CA TYR A 223 7.49 -18.65 8.88
C TYR A 223 7.73 -18.98 7.40
N PRO A 224 8.06 -20.24 7.07
CA PRO A 224 8.32 -20.60 5.68
C PRO A 224 7.05 -20.40 4.86
N LEU A 225 7.15 -19.61 3.80
CA LEU A 225 6.21 -19.70 2.68
C LEU A 225 6.27 -21.13 2.13
N PRO A 226 5.15 -21.73 1.71
CA PRO A 226 5.17 -23.05 1.12
C PRO A 226 6.14 -23.06 -0.06
N ASP A 227 7.09 -23.98 -0.01
CA ASP A 227 8.15 -24.15 -1.01
C ASP A 227 7.57 -24.11 -2.42
N LEU A 228 7.87 -23.05 -3.16
CA LEU A 228 7.88 -23.16 -4.61
C LEU A 228 9.02 -24.12 -4.94
N THR A 229 8.66 -25.38 -5.13
CA THR A 229 9.61 -26.42 -5.51
C THR A 229 10.40 -25.95 -6.72
N THR A 230 11.71 -26.23 -6.68
CA THR A 230 12.75 -25.83 -7.63
C THR A 230 12.45 -26.14 -9.11
N GLU A 231 11.39 -26.90 -9.39
CA GLU A 231 10.88 -27.20 -10.73
C GLU A 231 10.10 -26.04 -11.36
N GLN A 232 9.41 -25.19 -10.59
CA GLN A 232 8.66 -24.05 -11.15
C GLN A 232 9.54 -22.84 -11.49
N ALA A 233 10.81 -22.82 -11.06
CA ALA A 233 11.78 -21.78 -11.39
C ALA A 233 12.55 -22.04 -12.70
N ARG A 234 12.26 -23.15 -13.40
CA ARG A 234 12.95 -23.57 -14.63
C ARG A 234 12.05 -23.80 -15.85
N ALA A 235 10.76 -23.45 -15.78
CA ALA A 235 9.84 -23.42 -16.92
C ALA A 235 9.50 -21.96 -17.26
#